data_AF-A0A967HXI2-F1
#
_entry.id   AF-A0A967HXI2-F1
#
_cell.length_a   1.000
_cell.length_b   1.000
_cell.length_c   1.000
_cell.angle_alpha   90.00
_cell.angle_beta   90.00
_cell.angle_gamma   90.00
#
_symmetry.space_group_name_H-M   'P 1'
#
loop_
_entity.id
_entity.type
_entity.pdbx_description
1 polymer ?
#
loop_
_entity_poly.entity_id
_entity_poly.type
_entity_poly.pdbx_seq_one_letter_code
_entity_poly.pdbx_strand_id
1 'polypeptide(L)' 'MILMIDNYDSFTYNLVQYLGVLGSAVEVHRNDKITLDEIESMKPERIVISPGPGTPQSAG' A
#
# COMPACT_ATOMS: atom_id res chain seq x y z
N MET A 1 -3.27 -9.18 8.15
CA MET A 1 -3.72 -8.26 7.10
C MET A 1 -2.51 -7.53 6.53
N ILE A 2 -2.51 -7.30 5.21
CA ILE A 2 -1.46 -6.59 4.48
C ILE A 2 -1.91 -5.14 4.28
N LEU A 3 -1.04 -4.19 4.62
CA LEU A 3 -1.24 -2.79 4.26
C LEU A 3 -0.57 -2.53 2.89
N MET A 4 -1.34 -2.04 1.93
CA MET A 4 -0.88 -1.57 0.63
C MET A 4 -0.79 -0.04 0.64
N ILE A 5 0.40 0.51 0.46
CA ILE A 5 0.63 1.94 0.29
C ILE A 5 0.69 2.24 -1.21
N ASP A 6 -0.33 2.94 -1.71
CA ASP A 6 -0.47 3.35 -3.10
C ASP A 6 0.23 4.70 -3.35
N ASN A 7 1.29 4.68 -4.17
CA ASN A 7 1.97 5.87 -4.70
C ASN A 7 1.30 6.36 -6.00
N TYR A 8 -0.03 6.30 -6.08
CA TYR A 8 -0.82 6.67 -7.26
C TYR A 8 -0.47 5.82 -8.49
N ASP A 9 -0.33 4.52 -8.30
CA ASP A 9 0.06 3.59 -9.36
C ASP A 9 -1.13 3.00 -10.11
N SER A 10 -0.94 2.81 -11.41
CA SER A 10 -1.99 2.25 -12.27
C SER A 10 -2.21 0.74 -12.05
N PHE A 11 -1.29 0.04 -11.38
CA PHE A 11 -1.35 -1.41 -11.16
C PHE A 11 -1.62 -1.81 -9.71
N THR A 12 -1.87 -0.85 -8.79
CA THR A 12 -2.17 -1.14 -7.38
C THR A 12 -3.28 -2.19 -7.23
N TYR A 13 -4.37 -2.07 -8.01
CA TYR A 13 -5.48 -3.02 -7.93
C TYR A 13 -5.15 -4.42 -8.47
N ASN A 14 -4.20 -4.55 -9.40
CA ASN A 14 -3.73 -5.86 -9.84
C ASN A 14 -3.04 -6.61 -8.69
N LEU A 15 -2.22 -5.90 -7.91
CA LEU A 15 -1.56 -6.47 -6.73
C LEU A 15 -2.58 -6.82 -5.64
N VAL A 16 -3.53 -5.92 -5.37
CA VAL A 16 -4.61 -6.16 -4.39
C VAL A 16 -5.42 -7.40 -4.76
N GLN A 17 -5.82 -7.55 -6.03
CA GLN A 17 -6.54 -8.73 -6.50
C GLN A 17 -5.71 -10.00 -6.35
N TYR A 18 -4.44 -9.97 -6.75
CA TYR A 18 -3.57 -11.13 -6.63
C TYR A 18 -3.38 -11.58 -5.18
N LEU A 19 -3.15 -10.64 -4.26
CA LEU A 19 -3.05 -10.93 -2.83
C LEU A 19 -4.38 -11.46 -2.25
N GLY A 20 -5.51 -10.93 -2.73
CA GLY A 20 -6.83 -11.43 -2.38
C GLY A 20 -7.08 -12.87 -2.84
N VAL A 21 -6.64 -13.23 -4.06
CA VAL A 21 -6.67 -14.62 -4.57
C VAL A 21 -5.83 -15.57 -3.71
N LEU A 22 -4.72 -15.08 -3.16
CA LEU A 22 -3.89 -15.83 -2.20
C LEU A 22 -4.48 -15.88 -0.78
N GLY A 23 -5.68 -15.34 -0.56
CA GLY A 23 -6.37 -15.37 0.73
C GLY A 23 -5.92 -14.30 1.73
N SER A 24 -5.18 -13.28 1.29
CA SER A 24 -4.77 -12.18 2.16
C SER A 24 -5.85 -11.09 2.22
N ALA A 25 -6.18 -10.64 3.43
CA ALA A 25 -6.90 -9.39 3.62
C ALA A 25 -5.95 -8.21 3.35
N VAL A 26 -6.34 -7.31 2.45
CA VAL A 26 -5.54 -6.14 2.06
C VAL A 26 -6.30 -4.86 2.35
N GLU A 27 -5.64 -3.93 3.03
CA GLU A 27 -6.13 -2.57 3.24
C GLU A 27 -5.27 -1.60 2.44
N VAL A 28 -5.88 -0.68 1.66
CA VAL A 28 -5.16 0.20 0.73
C VAL A 28 -5.28 1.64 1.21
N HIS A 29 -4.15 2.33 1.34
CA HIS A 29 -4.07 3.76 1.62
C HIS A 29 -3.12 4.44 0.65
N ARG A 30 -3.38 5.69 0.27
CA ARG A 30 -2.40 6.48 -0.50
C ARG A 30 -1.28 6.96 0.42
N ASN A 31 -0.09 7.13 -0.14
CA ASN A 31 1.10 7.53 0.62
C ASN A 31 0.92 8.83 1.45
N ASP A 32 0.02 9.71 1.03
CA ASP A 32 -0.27 11.02 1.61
C ASP A 32 -1.64 11.07 2.32
N LYS A 33 -2.22 9.91 2.61
CA LYS A 33 -3.55 9.76 3.22
C LYS A 33 -3.58 8.86 4.47
N ILE A 34 -2.41 8.44 4.94
CA ILE A 34 -2.24 7.68 6.17
C ILE A 34 -1.00 8.15 6.92
N THR A 35 -1.10 8.21 8.25
CA THR A 35 -0.02 8.60 9.16
C THR A 35 0.69 7.37 9.73
N LEU A 36 1.92 7.55 10.22
CA LEU A 36 2.65 6.47 10.87
C LEU A 36 1.93 5.95 12.12
N ASP A 37 1.32 6.84 12.92
CA ASP A 37 0.57 6.46 14.13
C ASP A 37 -0.64 5.58 13.81
N GLU A 38 -1.34 5.86 12.69
CA GLU A 38 -2.44 5.02 12.20
C GLU A 38 -1.93 3.64 11.76
N ILE A 39 -0.78 3.58 11.09
CA ILE A 39 -0.15 2.30 10.68
C ILE A 39 0.27 1.48 11.90
N GLU A 40 0.90 2.12 12.90
CA GLU A 40 1.30 1.46 14.15
C GLU A 40 0.08 0.92 14.91
N SER A 41 -1.01 1.70 14.95
CA SER A 41 -2.27 1.30 15.59
C SER A 41 -2.95 0.15 14.86
N MET A 42 -2.87 0.14 13.52
CA MET A 42 -3.41 -0.90 12.66
C MET A 42 -2.70 -2.25 12.83
N LYS A 43 -1.41 -2.24 13.18
CA LYS A 43 -0.56 -3.44 13.34
C LYS A 43 -0.63 -4.39 12.13
N PRO A 44 -0.36 -3.92 10.91
CA PRO A 44 -0.36 -4.80 9.74
C PRO A 44 0.74 -5.87 9.88
N GLU A 45 0.48 -7.07 9.38
CA GLU A 45 1.46 -8.17 9.41
C GLU A 45 2.58 -7.95 8.40
N ARG A 46 2.26 -7.25 7.29
CA ARG A 46 3.16 -6.94 6.18
C ARG A 46 2.74 -5.64 5.53
N ILE A 47 3.71 -4.93 4.96
CA ILE A 47 3.49 -3.70 4.19
C ILE A 47 3.99 -3.93 2.77
N VAL A 48 3.19 -3.55 1.79
CA VAL A 48 3.58 -3.48 0.38
C VAL A 48 3.50 -2.01 -0.04
N ILE A 49 4.58 -1.48 -0.60
CA ILE A 49 4.61 -0.15 -1.20
C ILE A 49 4.49 -0.36 -2.71
N SER A 50 3.45 0.21 -3.33
CA SER A 50 3.25 0.09 -4.76
C SER A 50 4.41 0.74 -5.52
N PRO A 51 4.62 0.37 -6.79
CA PRO A 51 5.34 1.21 -7.73
C PRO A 51 4.72 2.62 -7.79
N GLY A 52 5.32 3.53 -8.52
CA GLY A 52 4.76 4.85 -8.77
C GLY A 52 5.59 5.58 -9.82
N PRO A 53 5.06 6.65 -10.42
CA PRO A 53 5.82 7.45 -11.36
C PRO A 53 6.99 8.17 -10.67
N GLY A 54 8.12 8.28 -11.36
CA GLY A 54 9.28 9.05 -10.90
C GLY A 54 10.25 8.26 -10.01
N THR A 55 11.03 8.98 -9.21
CA THR A 55 12.00 8.41 -8.25
C THR A 55 11.69 8.87 -6.82
N PRO A 56 12.15 8.14 -5.79
CA PRO A 56 11.91 8.53 -4.40
C PRO A 56 12.39 9.96 -4.07
N GLN A 57 13.44 10.44 -4.72
CA GLN A 57 13.95 11.80 -4.53
C GLN A 57 13.00 12.88 -5.05
N SER A 58 12.12 12.53 -5.98
CA SER A 58 11.08 13.40 -6.54
C SER A 58 9.69 13.15 -5.96
N ALA A 59 9.55 12.21 -5.02
CA ALA A 59 8.27 11.89 -4.39
C ALA A 59 7.95 12.93 -3.31
N GLY A 60 6.88 13.70 -3.52
CA GLY A 60 6.40 14.77 -2.64
C GLY A 60 5.07 15.33 -3.12
#